data_AF-F2E8V2-F1
#
_entry.id   AF-F2E8V2-F1
#
_cell.length_a   1.000
_cell.length_b   1.000
_cell.length_c   1.000
_cell.angle_alpha   90.00
_cell.angle_beta   90.00
_cell.angle_gamma   90.00
#
_symmetry.space_group_name_H-M   'P 1'
#
loop_
_entity.id
_entity.type
_entity.pdbx_description
1 polymer ?
#
loop_
_entity_poly.entity_id
_entity_poly.type
_entity_poly.pdbx_seq_one_letter_code
_entity_poly.pdbx_strand_id
1 'polypeptide(L)'
;MNSCANPYAESILLLQRTQEALENEIRNFVLIGKESTDDLEARDDERSNSLHIEESVEEANEKRKDLDSRIEQASILIKEKNSRILELEALSRTRAWRSAIQSANNLLLQTDLDQLLQEKMEAEIQCIILTRTSQTWTPVAEDQKAVYEDQKCLLGDYKQLELKLRGAENRAAILREMVEKLEAQCRELSASAEILHLQSRTSTASLLCFIQFILLLIAIGIYVVRLSPSSTEFVPT
;
A
#
# COMPACT_ATOMS: atom_id res chain seq x y z
N MET A 1 -44.62 7.02 15.64
CA MET A 1 -44.41 5.61 15.24
C MET A 1 -43.84 4.91 16.46
N ASN A 2 -44.60 3.95 16.97
CA ASN A 2 -44.43 3.37 18.31
C ASN A 2 -43.39 2.24 18.33
N SER A 3 -42.86 2.02 19.53
CA SER A 3 -42.29 0.77 20.03
C SER A 3 -40.78 0.56 19.85
N CYS A 4 -40.00 1.24 20.69
CA CYS A 4 -38.72 0.71 21.18
C CYS A 4 -39.03 -0.24 22.36
N ALA A 5 -39.77 -1.31 22.11
CA ALA A 5 -40.00 -2.35 23.10
C ALA A 5 -38.75 -3.23 23.14
N ASN A 6 -38.06 -3.23 24.27
CA ASN A 6 -36.89 -4.07 24.48
C ASN A 6 -37.32 -5.55 24.38
N PRO A 7 -36.83 -6.33 23.40
CA PRO A 7 -37.23 -7.72 23.20
C PRO A 7 -36.93 -8.63 24.41
N TYR A 8 -36.01 -8.20 25.28
CA TYR A 8 -35.74 -8.88 26.55
C TYR A 8 -36.86 -8.68 27.58
N ALA A 9 -37.52 -7.52 27.60
CA ALA A 9 -38.59 -7.25 28.57
C ALA A 9 -39.83 -8.11 28.30
N GLU A 10 -40.16 -8.33 27.03
CA GLU A 10 -41.25 -9.21 26.62
C GLU A 10 -40.95 -10.69 26.92
N SER A 11 -39.70 -11.11 26.69
CA SER A 11 -39.24 -12.47 27.05
C SER A 11 -39.28 -12.73 28.56
N ILE A 12 -38.92 -11.74 29.38
CA ILE A 12 -38.98 -11.84 30.86
C ILE A 12 -40.44 -11.94 31.34
N LEU A 13 -41.34 -11.12 30.78
CA LEU A 13 -42.77 -11.18 31.13
C LEU A 13 -43.43 -12.49 30.73
N LEU A 14 -43.04 -13.05 29.59
CA LEU A 14 -43.53 -14.35 29.14
C LEU A 14 -43.05 -15.46 30.09
N LEU A 15 -41.76 -15.45 30.45
CA LEU A 15 -41.19 -16.43 31.39
C LEU A 15 -41.89 -16.35 32.76
N GLN A 16 -42.12 -15.14 33.27
CA GLN A 16 -42.80 -14.95 34.56
C GLN A 16 -44.23 -15.48 34.54
N ARG A 17 -44.99 -15.27 33.44
CA ARG A 17 -46.32 -15.86 33.28
C ARG A 17 -46.29 -17.39 33.21
N THR A 18 -45.31 -17.95 32.50
CA THR A 18 -45.19 -19.42 32.41
C THR A 18 -44.86 -20.04 33.77
N GLN A 19 -44.07 -19.35 34.59
CA GLN A 19 -43.75 -19.79 35.96
C GLN A 19 -44.99 -19.77 36.87
N GLU A 20 -45.78 -18.69 36.81
CA GLU A 20 -47.02 -18.57 37.59
C GLU A 20 -48.07 -19.62 37.19
N ALA A 21 -48.21 -19.90 35.89
CA ALA A 21 -49.12 -20.94 35.41
C ALA A 21 -48.74 -22.35 35.92
N LEU A 22 -47.44 -22.67 35.91
CA LEU A 22 -46.94 -23.94 36.41
C LEU A 22 -47.17 -24.11 37.92
N GLU A 23 -46.97 -23.05 38.71
CA GLU A 23 -47.19 -23.08 40.16
C GLU A 23 -48.67 -23.32 40.52
N ASN A 24 -49.59 -22.72 39.74
CA ASN A 24 -51.02 -22.97 39.88
C ASN A 24 -51.41 -24.41 39.54
N GLU A 25 -50.82 -24.99 38.50
CA GLU A 25 -51.10 -26.37 38.09
C GLU A 25 -50.60 -27.39 39.14
N ILE A 26 -49.41 -27.16 39.72
CA ILE A 26 -48.88 -27.98 40.81
C ILE A 26 -49.81 -27.93 42.04
N ARG A 27 -50.32 -26.74 42.41
CA ARG A 27 -51.28 -26.61 43.51
C ARG A 27 -52.58 -27.37 43.23
N ASN A 28 -53.03 -27.40 41.98
CA ASN A 28 -54.22 -28.14 41.57
C ASN A 28 -54.02 -29.66 41.71
N PHE A 29 -52.86 -30.19 41.30
CA PHE A 29 -52.54 -31.61 41.49
C PHE A 29 -52.51 -32.02 42.98
N VAL A 30 -52.05 -31.13 43.86
CA VAL A 30 -52.06 -31.38 45.31
C VAL A 30 -53.48 -31.42 45.89
N LEU A 31 -54.40 -30.61 45.36
CA LEU A 31 -55.82 -30.65 45.76
C LEU A 31 -56.50 -31.95 45.33
N ILE A 32 -56.29 -32.37 44.07
CA ILE A 32 -56.87 -33.59 43.52
C ILE A 32 -56.37 -34.83 44.27
N GLY A 33 -55.09 -34.87 44.65
CA GLY A 33 -54.52 -35.97 45.45
C GLY A 33 -55.06 -36.06 46.88
N LYS A 34 -55.75 -35.01 47.37
CA LYS A 34 -56.33 -34.97 48.72
C LYS A 34 -57.80 -35.40 48.75
N GLU A 35 -58.52 -35.27 47.64
CA GLU A 35 -59.96 -35.60 47.53
C GLU A 35 -60.22 -37.10 47.29
N SER A 36 -59.21 -37.90 46.94
CA SER A 36 -59.39 -39.31 46.53
C SER A 36 -59.23 -40.36 47.66
N THR A 37 -59.24 -39.96 48.94
CA THR A 37 -58.85 -40.87 50.05
C THR A 37 -59.92 -41.15 51.11
N ASP A 38 -61.15 -40.66 50.93
CA ASP A 38 -62.17 -40.67 52.00
C ASP A 38 -63.49 -41.39 51.68
N ASP A 39 -63.56 -42.26 50.68
CA ASP A 39 -64.74 -43.13 50.52
C ASP A 39 -64.35 -44.50 49.97
N LEU A 40 -64.46 -45.53 50.82
CA LEU A 40 -64.99 -46.89 50.53
C LEU A 40 -64.69 -47.83 51.73
N GLU A 41 -65.58 -47.80 52.73
CA GLU A 41 -65.66 -48.84 53.74
C GLU A 41 -66.47 -50.06 53.24
N ALA A 42 -65.82 -51.21 53.35
CA ALA A 42 -66.32 -52.55 53.70
C ALA A 42 -67.79 -52.93 53.43
N ARG A 43 -67.97 -53.98 52.62
CA ARG A 43 -69.01 -54.99 52.90
C ARG A 43 -68.64 -56.37 52.35
N ASP A 44 -68.10 -57.21 53.22
CA ASP A 44 -68.20 -58.66 53.11
C ASP A 44 -69.61 -59.08 53.50
N ASP A 45 -70.25 -59.93 52.71
CA ASP A 45 -71.26 -60.87 53.20
C ASP A 45 -71.28 -62.08 52.26
N GLU A 46 -70.69 -63.15 52.78
CA GLU A 46 -70.61 -64.46 52.19
C GLU A 46 -71.93 -65.23 52.41
N ARG A 47 -72.23 -66.14 51.49
CA ARG A 47 -73.01 -67.39 51.68
C ARG A 47 -74.51 -67.36 51.35
N SER A 48 -74.83 -67.92 50.17
CA SER A 48 -75.52 -69.23 50.03
C SER A 48 -76.12 -69.37 48.63
N ASN A 49 -75.77 -70.42 47.89
CA ASN A 49 -76.66 -71.12 46.94
C ASN A 49 -76.01 -72.43 46.47
N SER A 50 -76.09 -73.47 47.31
CA SER A 50 -75.66 -74.83 46.99
C SER A 50 -76.78 -75.63 46.35
N LEU A 51 -77.11 -75.34 45.09
CA LEU A 51 -77.87 -76.25 44.21
C LEU A 51 -77.86 -75.86 42.71
N HIS A 52 -77.05 -74.86 42.33
CA HIS A 52 -76.73 -74.47 40.93
C HIS A 52 -75.22 -74.65 40.64
N ILE A 53 -74.53 -75.39 41.51
CA ILE A 53 -73.06 -75.42 41.55
C ILE A 53 -72.50 -76.29 40.43
N GLU A 54 -73.15 -77.39 40.06
CA GLU A 54 -72.51 -78.38 39.18
C GLU A 54 -72.52 -77.98 37.70
N GLU A 55 -73.64 -77.43 37.18
CA GLU A 55 -73.72 -76.91 35.80
C GLU A 55 -72.96 -75.58 35.62
N SER A 56 -72.96 -74.72 36.64
CA SER A 56 -72.19 -73.46 36.64
C SER A 56 -70.68 -73.69 36.80
N VAL A 57 -70.26 -74.75 37.49
CA VAL A 57 -68.84 -75.10 37.66
C VAL A 57 -68.29 -75.72 36.37
N GLU A 58 -69.06 -76.54 35.67
CA GLU A 58 -68.62 -77.12 34.39
C GLU A 58 -68.49 -76.05 33.29
N GLU A 59 -69.47 -75.14 33.16
CA GLU A 59 -69.40 -74.00 32.22
C GLU A 59 -68.26 -73.02 32.59
N ALA A 60 -68.06 -72.76 33.89
CA ALA A 60 -66.93 -71.95 34.35
C ALA A 60 -65.58 -72.65 34.10
N ASN A 61 -65.53 -73.98 34.15
CA ASN A 61 -64.33 -74.75 33.86
C ASN A 61 -63.98 -74.73 32.38
N GLU A 62 -64.98 -74.81 31.50
CA GLU A 62 -64.80 -74.72 30.05
C GLU A 62 -64.34 -73.31 29.63
N LYS A 63 -64.96 -72.25 30.20
CA LYS A 63 -64.51 -70.85 30.02
C LYS A 63 -63.10 -70.60 30.55
N ARG A 64 -62.75 -71.19 31.70
CA ARG A 64 -61.39 -71.12 32.26
C ARG A 64 -60.38 -71.75 31.30
N LYS A 65 -60.72 -72.90 30.70
CA LYS A 65 -59.86 -73.58 29.73
C LYS A 65 -59.69 -72.79 28.42
N ASP A 66 -60.76 -72.16 27.92
CA ASP A 66 -60.69 -71.21 26.79
C ASP A 66 -59.78 -70.01 27.11
N LEU A 67 -59.99 -69.39 28.28
CA LEU A 67 -59.17 -68.28 28.76
C LEU A 67 -57.69 -68.67 28.89
N ASP A 68 -57.38 -69.83 29.46
CA ASP A 68 -56.00 -70.34 29.55
C ASP A 68 -55.38 -70.52 28.15
N SER A 69 -56.14 -71.08 27.20
CA SER A 69 -55.65 -71.25 25.82
C SER A 69 -55.40 -69.91 25.11
N ARG A 70 -56.23 -68.90 25.38
CA ARG A 70 -56.07 -67.53 24.85
C ARG A 70 -54.90 -66.80 25.51
N ILE A 71 -54.67 -67.01 26.80
CA ILE A 71 -53.51 -66.46 27.52
C ILE A 71 -52.23 -67.07 26.97
N GLU A 72 -52.20 -68.39 26.73
CA GLU A 72 -51.03 -69.06 26.15
C GLU A 72 -50.76 -68.55 24.71
N GLN A 73 -51.80 -68.41 23.88
CA GLN A 73 -51.66 -67.79 22.55
C GLN A 73 -51.16 -66.35 22.63
N ALA A 74 -51.69 -65.54 23.56
CA ALA A 74 -51.24 -64.16 23.77
C ALA A 74 -49.78 -64.12 24.25
N SER A 75 -49.36 -65.06 25.09
CA SER A 75 -47.98 -65.20 25.58
C SER A 75 -46.99 -65.48 24.45
N ILE A 76 -47.32 -66.42 23.55
CA ILE A 76 -46.52 -66.73 22.36
C ILE A 76 -46.42 -65.50 21.44
N LEU A 77 -47.55 -64.84 21.18
CA LEU A 77 -47.60 -63.63 20.34
C LEU A 77 -46.77 -62.48 20.95
N ILE A 78 -46.85 -62.26 22.26
CA ILE A 78 -46.07 -61.23 22.96
C ILE A 78 -44.57 -61.53 22.85
N LYS A 79 -44.15 -62.80 23.01
CA LYS A 79 -42.74 -63.19 22.84
C LYS A 79 -42.23 -62.94 21.43
N GLU A 80 -43.02 -63.25 20.40
CA GLU A 80 -42.69 -62.93 19.01
C GLU A 80 -42.62 -61.42 18.74
N LYS A 81 -43.56 -60.64 19.28
CA LYS A 81 -43.52 -59.17 19.15
C LYS A 81 -42.31 -58.58 19.87
N ASN A 82 -41.96 -59.10 21.05
CA ASN A 82 -40.80 -58.66 21.81
C ASN A 82 -39.48 -58.99 21.09
N SER A 83 -39.34 -60.16 20.46
CA SER A 83 -38.15 -60.46 19.64
C SER A 83 -38.06 -59.53 18.43
N ARG A 84 -39.20 -59.23 17.78
CA ARG A 84 -39.24 -58.27 16.67
C ARG A 84 -38.88 -56.85 17.10
N ILE A 85 -39.31 -56.41 18.28
CA ILE A 85 -38.92 -55.12 18.85
C ILE A 85 -37.42 -55.06 19.07
N LEU A 86 -36.82 -56.13 19.65
CA LEU A 86 -35.37 -56.23 19.85
C LEU A 86 -34.58 -56.12 18.53
N GLU A 87 -35.01 -56.81 17.47
CA GLU A 87 -34.40 -56.69 16.15
C GLU A 87 -34.51 -55.28 15.57
N LEU A 88 -35.69 -54.67 15.66
CA LEU A 88 -35.95 -53.32 15.17
C LEU A 88 -35.13 -52.29 15.95
N GLU A 89 -34.99 -52.47 17.25
CA GLU A 89 -34.18 -51.61 18.10
C GLU A 89 -32.69 -51.70 17.71
N ALA A 90 -32.16 -52.92 17.49
CA ALA A 90 -30.79 -53.12 17.01
C ALA A 90 -30.53 -52.48 15.64
N LEU A 91 -31.47 -52.64 14.70
CA LEU A 91 -31.41 -51.99 13.38
C LEU A 91 -31.50 -50.46 13.50
N SER A 92 -32.35 -49.95 14.40
CA SER A 92 -32.49 -48.51 14.64
C SER A 92 -31.20 -47.90 15.17
N ARG A 93 -30.55 -48.55 16.15
CA ARG A 93 -29.25 -48.11 16.69
C ARG A 93 -28.16 -48.12 15.63
N THR A 94 -28.13 -49.18 14.81
CA THR A 94 -27.13 -49.29 13.73
C THR A 94 -27.34 -48.21 12.67
N ARG A 95 -28.59 -47.92 12.32
CA ARG A 95 -28.94 -46.83 11.39
C ARG A 95 -28.57 -45.46 11.96
N ALA A 96 -28.90 -45.20 13.22
CA ALA A 96 -28.57 -43.94 13.90
C ALA A 96 -27.06 -43.72 13.96
N TRP A 97 -26.29 -44.74 14.34
CA TRP A 97 -24.82 -44.67 14.38
C TRP A 97 -24.21 -44.42 13.00
N ARG A 98 -24.70 -45.11 11.96
CA ARG A 98 -24.23 -44.91 10.58
C ARG A 98 -24.52 -43.49 10.08
N SER A 99 -25.70 -42.97 10.39
CA SER A 99 -26.08 -41.59 10.09
C SER A 99 -25.19 -40.58 10.81
N ALA A 100 -24.90 -40.81 12.09
CA ALA A 100 -24.06 -39.91 12.90
C ALA A 100 -22.61 -39.85 12.39
N ILE A 101 -22.05 -40.98 11.98
CA ILE A 101 -20.72 -41.03 11.37
C ILE A 101 -20.71 -40.31 10.03
N GLN A 102 -21.73 -40.54 9.21
CA GLN A 102 -21.81 -39.90 7.90
C GLN A 102 -21.96 -38.37 8.03
N SER A 103 -22.74 -37.89 9.01
CA SER A 103 -22.83 -36.46 9.29
C SER A 103 -21.52 -35.88 9.84
N ALA A 104 -20.81 -36.61 10.70
CA ALA A 104 -19.52 -36.16 11.23
C ALA A 104 -18.46 -36.07 10.12
N ASN A 105 -18.41 -37.06 9.24
CA ASN A 105 -17.51 -37.07 8.08
C ASN A 105 -17.84 -35.94 7.10
N ASN A 106 -19.12 -35.69 6.81
CA ASN A 106 -19.53 -34.58 5.95
C ASN A 106 -19.15 -33.22 6.56
N LEU A 107 -19.32 -33.06 7.88
CA LEU A 107 -18.93 -31.83 8.57
C LEU A 107 -17.41 -31.60 8.50
N LEU A 108 -16.62 -32.66 8.72
CA LEU A 108 -15.16 -32.58 8.65
C LEU A 108 -14.67 -32.29 7.22
N LEU A 109 -15.27 -32.93 6.22
CA LEU A 109 -14.97 -32.67 4.81
C LEU A 109 -15.33 -31.23 4.41
N GLN A 110 -16.42 -30.69 4.98
CA GLN A 110 -16.84 -29.31 4.75
C GLN A 110 -15.86 -28.33 5.40
N THR A 111 -15.40 -28.57 6.63
CA THR A 111 -14.38 -27.73 7.27
C THR A 111 -13.05 -27.75 6.53
N ASP A 112 -12.63 -28.91 6.03
CA ASP A 112 -11.40 -29.04 5.24
C ASP A 112 -11.52 -28.29 3.90
N LEU A 113 -12.68 -28.37 3.25
CA LEU A 113 -12.95 -27.63 2.01
C LEU A 113 -12.96 -26.11 2.23
N ASP A 114 -13.60 -25.65 3.30
CA ASP A 114 -13.65 -24.24 3.67
C ASP A 114 -12.25 -23.69 3.97
N GLN A 115 -11.43 -24.46 4.70
CA GLN A 115 -10.03 -24.10 4.96
C GLN A 115 -9.23 -24.02 3.65
N LEU A 116 -9.35 -25.02 2.78
CA LEU A 116 -8.64 -25.03 1.49
C LEU A 116 -9.05 -23.85 0.60
N LEU A 117 -10.34 -23.50 0.60
CA LEU A 117 -10.86 -22.33 -0.12
C LEU A 117 -10.28 -21.03 0.44
N GLN A 118 -10.17 -20.91 1.76
CA GLN A 118 -9.54 -19.76 2.40
C GLN A 118 -8.05 -19.65 2.02
N GLU A 119 -7.30 -20.76 2.09
CA GLU A 119 -5.89 -20.79 1.69
C GLU A 119 -5.69 -20.43 0.20
N LYS A 120 -6.55 -20.96 -0.68
CA LYS A 120 -6.54 -20.61 -2.10
C LYS A 120 -6.79 -19.13 -2.32
N MET A 121 -7.79 -18.56 -1.63
CA MET A 121 -8.15 -17.15 -1.76
C MET A 121 -7.02 -16.25 -1.28
N GLU A 122 -6.39 -16.59 -0.16
CA GLU A 122 -5.20 -15.89 0.37
C GLU A 122 -4.03 -15.93 -0.62
N ALA A 123 -3.72 -17.11 -1.18
CA ALA A 123 -2.66 -17.25 -2.18
C ALA A 123 -2.96 -16.46 -3.47
N GLU A 124 -4.22 -16.42 -3.92
CA GLU A 124 -4.65 -15.66 -5.09
C GLU A 124 -4.53 -14.14 -4.83
N ILE A 125 -4.90 -13.66 -3.65
CA ILE A 125 -4.69 -12.28 -3.23
C ILE A 125 -3.20 -11.93 -3.23
N GLN A 126 -2.35 -12.78 -2.63
CA GLN A 126 -0.90 -12.55 -2.59
C GLN A 126 -0.29 -12.52 -4.00
N CYS A 127 -0.74 -13.40 -4.90
CA CYS A 127 -0.32 -13.40 -6.30
C CYS A 127 -0.70 -12.09 -7.01
N ILE A 128 -1.93 -11.59 -6.79
CA ILE A 128 -2.38 -10.31 -7.34
C ILE A 128 -1.54 -9.15 -6.80
N ILE A 129 -1.26 -9.12 -5.49
CA ILE A 129 -0.42 -8.10 -4.87
C ILE A 129 0.98 -8.13 -5.50
N LEU A 130 1.62 -9.30 -5.58
CA LEU A 130 2.96 -9.44 -6.15
C LEU A 130 3.00 -9.02 -7.63
N THR A 131 1.97 -9.37 -8.39
CA THR A 131 1.86 -9.00 -9.81
C THR A 131 1.72 -7.49 -9.96
N ARG A 132 0.85 -6.85 -9.15
CA ARG A 132 0.68 -5.40 -9.17
C ARG A 132 1.93 -4.65 -8.74
N THR A 133 2.61 -5.12 -7.69
CA THR A 133 3.85 -4.48 -7.25
C THR A 133 4.92 -4.59 -8.33
N SER A 134 5.11 -5.77 -8.93
CA SER A 134 6.01 -5.96 -10.07
C SER A 134 5.68 -5.02 -11.25
N GLN A 135 4.41 -4.93 -11.63
CA GLN A 135 3.95 -4.00 -12.67
C GLN A 135 4.17 -2.53 -12.32
N THR A 136 4.12 -2.17 -11.03
CA THR A 136 4.36 -0.78 -10.59
C THR A 136 5.85 -0.43 -10.62
N TRP A 137 6.72 -1.38 -10.30
CA TRP A 137 8.18 -1.17 -10.36
C TRP A 137 8.73 -1.22 -11.80
N THR A 138 8.03 -1.85 -12.73
CA THR A 138 8.44 -1.94 -14.14
C THR A 138 8.59 -0.57 -14.82
N PRO A 139 7.59 0.34 -14.83
CA PRO A 139 7.74 1.66 -15.41
C PRO A 139 8.76 2.51 -14.64
N VAL A 140 8.85 2.37 -13.31
CA VAL A 140 9.85 3.08 -12.51
C VAL A 140 11.28 2.70 -12.91
N ALA A 141 11.52 1.42 -13.20
CA ALA A 141 12.82 0.94 -13.68
C ALA A 141 13.11 1.41 -15.12
N GLU A 142 12.10 1.48 -15.98
CA GLU A 142 12.22 2.01 -17.34
C GLU A 142 12.50 3.52 -17.35
N ASP A 143 11.79 4.30 -16.53
CA ASP A 143 12.01 5.73 -16.35
C ASP A 143 13.42 6.00 -15.80
N GLN A 144 13.87 5.21 -14.82
CA GLN A 144 15.21 5.36 -14.28
C GLN A 144 16.30 5.02 -15.30
N LYS A 145 16.05 4.06 -16.19
CA LYS A 145 16.93 3.77 -17.32
C LYS A 145 16.95 4.91 -18.34
N ALA A 146 15.80 5.52 -18.64
CA ALA A 146 15.71 6.67 -19.55
C ALA A 146 16.53 7.86 -19.01
N VAL A 147 16.37 8.18 -17.72
CA VAL A 147 17.16 9.25 -17.05
C VAL A 147 18.66 8.97 -17.12
N TYR A 148 19.07 7.71 -16.95
CA TYR A 148 20.49 7.33 -17.04
C TYR A 148 21.06 7.51 -18.45
N GLU A 149 20.31 7.10 -19.49
CA GLU A 149 20.75 7.31 -20.88
C GLU A 149 20.79 8.81 -21.24
N ASP A 150 19.81 9.61 -20.79
CA ASP A 150 19.83 11.06 -20.99
C ASP A 150 21.06 11.70 -20.32
N GLN A 151 21.40 11.29 -19.09
CA GLN A 151 22.60 11.77 -18.40
C GLN A 151 23.88 11.42 -19.17
N LYS A 152 23.93 10.23 -19.76
CA LYS A 152 25.06 9.78 -20.58
C LYS A 152 25.17 10.56 -21.88
N CYS A 153 24.06 10.86 -22.54
CA CYS A 153 24.01 11.77 -23.69
C CYS A 153 24.52 13.17 -23.32
N LEU A 154 24.02 13.73 -22.20
CA LEU A 154 24.44 15.03 -21.70
C LEU A 154 25.94 15.10 -21.39
N LEU A 155 26.51 14.02 -20.84
CA LEU A 155 27.94 13.91 -20.59
C LEU A 155 28.75 13.90 -21.91
N GLY A 156 28.22 13.27 -22.96
CA GLY A 156 28.79 13.34 -24.30
C GLY A 156 28.83 14.77 -24.84
N ASP A 157 27.71 15.49 -24.71
CA ASP A 157 27.59 16.90 -25.12
C ASP A 157 28.54 17.81 -24.32
N TYR A 158 28.68 17.57 -23.01
CA TYR A 158 29.64 18.30 -22.17
C TYR A 158 31.07 18.14 -22.66
N LYS A 159 31.50 16.91 -23.01
CA LYS A 159 32.83 16.67 -23.57
C LYS A 159 33.03 17.39 -24.92
N GLN A 160 32.00 17.42 -25.76
CA GLN A 160 32.07 18.18 -27.02
C GLN A 160 32.16 19.70 -26.77
N LEU A 161 31.42 20.20 -25.79
CA LEU A 161 31.45 21.60 -25.38
C LEU A 161 32.83 21.98 -24.82
N GLU A 162 33.45 21.11 -24.01
CA GLU A 162 34.79 21.29 -23.47
C GLU A 162 35.83 21.44 -24.59
N LEU A 163 35.76 20.61 -25.63
CA LEU A 163 36.64 20.72 -26.80
C LEU A 163 36.43 22.03 -27.56
N LYS A 164 35.19 22.48 -27.73
CA LYS A 164 34.88 23.78 -28.35
C LYS A 164 35.40 24.94 -27.51
N LEU A 165 35.25 24.86 -26.19
CA LEU A 165 35.75 25.87 -25.25
C LEU A 165 37.28 25.97 -25.31
N ARG A 166 37.98 24.83 -25.26
CA ARG A 166 39.44 24.77 -25.43
C ARG A 166 39.87 25.33 -26.79
N GLY A 167 39.12 25.05 -27.86
CA GLY A 167 39.37 25.63 -29.18
C GLY A 167 39.20 27.16 -29.20
N ALA A 168 38.18 27.69 -28.54
CA ALA A 168 37.96 29.13 -28.41
C ALA A 168 39.03 29.80 -27.53
N GLU A 169 39.43 29.16 -26.43
CA GLU A 169 40.49 29.61 -25.53
C GLU A 169 41.83 29.74 -26.27
N ASN A 170 42.21 28.73 -27.06
CA ASN A 170 43.42 28.77 -27.89
C ASN A 170 43.38 29.94 -28.90
N ARG A 171 42.23 30.20 -29.53
CA ARG A 171 42.08 31.35 -30.43
C ARG A 171 42.19 32.67 -29.70
N ALA A 172 41.61 32.77 -28.51
CA ALA A 172 41.71 33.96 -27.67
C ALA A 172 43.16 34.21 -27.20
N ALA A 173 43.92 33.15 -26.90
CA ALA A 173 45.34 33.25 -26.57
C ALA A 173 46.18 33.78 -27.75
N ILE A 174 45.94 33.29 -28.98
CA ILE A 174 46.60 33.81 -30.19
C ILE A 174 46.24 35.29 -30.42
N LEU A 175 44.96 35.65 -30.26
CA LEU A 175 44.52 37.03 -30.38
C LEU A 175 45.19 37.93 -29.35
N ARG A 176 45.34 37.45 -28.11
CA ARG A 176 46.05 38.17 -27.05
C ARG A 176 47.50 38.42 -27.43
N GLU A 177 48.21 37.42 -27.94
CA GLU A 177 49.60 37.58 -28.39
C GLU A 177 49.70 38.61 -29.53
N MET A 178 48.76 38.61 -30.48
CA MET A 178 48.73 39.62 -31.55
C MET A 178 48.48 41.04 -31.02
N VAL A 179 47.58 41.19 -30.03
CA VAL A 179 47.32 42.47 -29.36
C VAL A 179 48.57 42.96 -28.61
N GLU A 180 49.26 42.08 -27.88
CA GLU A 180 50.51 42.43 -27.17
C GLU A 180 51.62 42.87 -28.13
N LYS A 181 51.78 42.17 -29.27
CA LYS A 181 52.74 42.58 -30.32
C LYS A 181 52.39 43.94 -30.92
N LEU A 182 51.10 44.18 -31.20
CA LEU A 182 50.64 45.45 -31.77
C LEU A 182 50.80 46.60 -30.76
N GLU A 183 50.54 46.36 -29.47
CA GLU A 183 50.76 47.35 -28.42
C GLU A 183 52.25 47.70 -28.30
N ALA A 184 53.14 46.71 -28.35
CA ALA A 184 54.59 46.93 -28.33
C ALA A 184 55.04 47.80 -29.53
N GLN A 185 54.54 47.49 -30.73
CA GLN A 185 54.79 48.32 -31.93
C GLN A 185 54.24 49.74 -31.77
N CYS A 186 53.05 49.89 -31.19
CA CYS A 186 52.45 51.21 -30.95
C CYS A 186 53.27 52.03 -29.94
N ARG A 187 53.78 51.41 -28.86
CA ARG A 187 54.67 52.08 -27.90
C ARG A 187 55.99 52.49 -28.52
N GLU A 188 56.59 51.66 -29.37
CA GLU A 188 57.83 51.99 -30.09
C GLU A 188 57.61 53.14 -31.09
N LEU A 189 56.51 53.12 -31.84
CA LEU A 189 56.11 54.21 -32.72
C LEU A 189 55.86 55.51 -31.94
N SER A 190 55.21 55.43 -30.78
CA SER A 190 55.00 56.59 -29.91
C SER A 190 56.32 57.15 -29.38
N ALA A 191 57.22 56.30 -28.90
CA ALA A 191 58.52 56.73 -28.40
C ALA A 191 59.39 57.35 -29.50
N SER A 192 59.41 56.77 -30.70
CA SER A 192 60.12 57.35 -31.85
C SER A 192 59.50 58.67 -32.32
N ALA A 193 58.17 58.81 -32.29
CA ALA A 193 57.48 60.07 -32.57
C ALA A 193 57.84 61.17 -31.56
N GLU A 194 57.90 60.85 -30.25
CA GLU A 194 58.34 61.79 -29.22
C GLU A 194 59.79 62.26 -29.43
N ILE A 195 60.69 61.33 -29.76
CA ILE A 195 62.11 61.66 -30.07
C ILE A 195 62.20 62.58 -31.29
N LEU A 196 61.48 62.27 -32.37
CA LEU A 196 61.44 63.11 -33.58
C LEU A 196 60.86 64.50 -33.30
N HIS A 197 59.85 64.59 -32.45
CA HIS A 197 59.27 65.87 -32.05
C HIS A 197 60.24 66.70 -31.20
N LEU A 198 61.00 66.07 -30.28
CA LEU A 198 62.07 66.76 -29.55
C LEU A 198 63.19 67.22 -30.49
N GLN A 199 63.58 66.39 -31.45
CA GLN A 199 64.61 66.70 -32.44
C GLN A 199 64.19 67.82 -33.40
N SER A 200 62.94 67.88 -33.84
CA SER A 200 62.45 68.94 -34.72
C SER A 200 62.41 70.29 -33.98
N ARG A 201 62.05 70.30 -32.68
CA ARG A 201 62.12 71.50 -31.82
C ARG A 201 63.55 72.02 -31.65
N THR A 202 64.51 71.14 -31.37
CA THR A 202 65.92 71.54 -31.22
C THR A 202 66.54 71.95 -32.55
N SER A 203 66.21 71.26 -33.64
CA SER A 203 66.64 71.61 -35.00
C SER A 203 66.12 72.99 -35.43
N THR A 204 64.84 73.30 -35.15
CA THR A 204 64.27 74.62 -35.49
C THR A 204 64.94 75.74 -34.69
N ALA A 205 65.13 75.54 -33.38
CA ALA A 205 65.83 76.51 -32.54
C ALA A 205 67.31 76.69 -32.96
N SER A 206 67.98 75.58 -33.28
CA SER A 206 69.36 75.58 -33.78
C SER A 206 69.48 76.31 -35.12
N LEU A 207 68.59 76.03 -36.06
CA LEU A 207 68.54 76.69 -37.37
C LEU A 207 68.35 78.21 -37.23
N LEU A 208 67.43 78.65 -36.35
CA LEU A 208 67.24 80.07 -36.07
C LEU A 208 68.50 80.71 -35.47
N CYS A 209 69.20 80.03 -34.54
CA CYS A 209 70.49 80.49 -34.02
C CYS A 209 71.56 80.59 -35.11
N PHE A 210 71.65 79.62 -36.01
CA PHE A 210 72.58 79.67 -37.15
C PHE A 210 72.30 80.87 -38.05
N ILE A 211 71.03 81.13 -38.39
CA ILE A 211 70.63 82.31 -39.17
C ILE A 211 71.05 83.60 -38.45
N GLN A 212 70.80 83.70 -37.14
CA GLN A 212 71.19 84.85 -36.33
C GLN A 212 72.70 85.07 -36.31
N PHE A 213 73.49 84.00 -36.22
CA PHE A 213 74.96 84.06 -36.24
C PHE A 213 75.49 84.53 -37.59
N ILE A 214 74.92 84.04 -38.71
CA ILE A 214 75.29 84.51 -40.06
C ILE A 214 74.97 85.99 -40.22
N LEU A 215 73.80 86.45 -39.77
CA LEU A 215 73.45 87.87 -39.78
C LEU A 215 74.42 88.71 -38.96
N LEU A 216 74.85 88.22 -37.79
CA LEU A 216 75.86 88.88 -36.96
C LEU A 216 77.21 88.96 -37.67
N LEU A 217 77.67 87.88 -38.32
CA LEU A 217 78.91 87.91 -39.10
C LEU A 217 78.85 88.92 -40.24
N ILE A 218 77.71 89.01 -40.93
CA ILE A 218 77.49 90.03 -41.96
C ILE A 218 77.56 91.43 -41.34
N ALA A 219 76.89 91.66 -40.20
CA ALA A 219 76.92 92.95 -39.51
C ALA A 219 78.33 93.33 -39.03
N ILE A 220 79.10 92.40 -38.48
CA ILE A 220 80.50 92.60 -38.10
C ILE A 220 81.34 92.89 -39.34
N GLY A 221 81.16 92.15 -40.44
CA GLY A 221 81.84 92.40 -41.70
C GLY A 221 81.57 93.82 -42.21
N ILE A 222 80.30 94.25 -42.20
CA ILE A 222 79.91 95.62 -42.54
C ILE A 222 80.55 96.62 -41.57
N TYR A 223 80.55 96.35 -40.27
CA TYR A 223 81.13 97.24 -39.26
C TYR A 223 82.65 97.37 -39.42
N VAL A 224 83.37 96.29 -39.70
CA VAL A 224 84.80 96.30 -40.03
C VAL A 224 85.06 97.09 -41.32
N VAL A 225 84.25 96.88 -42.36
CA VAL A 225 84.34 97.68 -43.60
C VAL A 225 84.07 99.16 -43.34
N ARG A 226 83.14 99.49 -42.43
CA ARG A 226 82.85 100.88 -42.03
C ARG A 226 83.93 101.50 -41.13
N LEU A 227 84.59 100.69 -40.30
CA LEU A 227 85.74 101.07 -39.47
C LEU A 227 87.05 101.16 -40.26
N SER A 228 87.12 100.58 -41.45
CA SER A 228 88.17 100.88 -42.43
C SER A 228 87.80 102.15 -43.19
N PRO A 229 88.30 103.35 -42.82
CA PRO A 229 88.21 104.49 -43.72
C PRO A 229 88.94 104.15 -45.01
N SER A 230 88.25 104.30 -46.13
CA SER A 230 88.81 104.14 -47.47
C SER A 230 89.90 105.19 -47.72
N SER A 231 91.17 104.82 -47.57
CA SER A 231 92.29 105.54 -48.17
C SER A 231 92.49 105.03 -49.60
N THR A 232 91.67 105.50 -50.53
CA THR A 232 92.03 105.46 -51.96
C THR A 232 91.32 106.58 -52.71
N GLU A 233 91.94 107.75 -52.73
CA GLU A 233 91.68 108.78 -53.74
C GLU A 233 93.00 109.00 -54.50
N PHE A 234 93.05 108.44 -55.71
CA PHE A 234 94.05 108.73 -56.74
C PHE A 234 93.63 110.04 -57.43
N VAL A 235 94.56 111.01 -57.52
CA VAL A 235 94.46 112.19 -58.39
C VAL A 235 95.62 112.13 -59.40
N PRO A 236 95.38 112.43 -60.70
CA PRO A 236 96.40 112.33 -61.74
C PRO A 236 97.21 113.62 -61.90
N THR A 237 98.54 113.50 -61.93
CA THR A 237 99.49 114.34 -62.67
C THR A 237 100.79 113.57 -62.84
#